data_AF-A0A8S3EEV7-F1
#
_entry.id   AF-A0A8S3EEV7-F1
#
_cell.length_a   1.000
_cell.length_b   1.000
_cell.length_c   1.000
_cell.angle_alpha   90.00
_cell.angle_beta   90.00
_cell.angle_gamma   90.00
#
_symmetry.space_group_name_H-M   'P 1'
#
loop_
_entity.id
_entity.type
_entity.pdbx_description
1 polymer ?
#
loop_
_entity_poly.entity_id
_entity_poly.type
_entity_poly.pdbx_seq_one_letter_code
_entity_poly.pdbx_strand_id
1 'polypeptide(L)'
;MNVLFWLKYIATFSCIVLLSIYTYVKACLFGNKKCRAAPLLNRDSHIAIVGGGIGGVGAAYALLHSGYKNVTIYEARENLGGNARTHVWQINKNKNITTGLSVLAWPEVFRNYIHLLNALSIETTTVELPFFIHNRDENTFFAHAKQDVHTQQYNT
;
A
#
# COMPACT_ATOMS: atom_id res chain seq x y z
N MET A 1 3.73 47.35 -33.42
CA MET A 1 3.82 46.53 -32.19
C MET A 1 2.57 46.80 -31.36
N ASN A 2 1.71 45.79 -31.14
CA ASN A 2 0.31 46.00 -30.77
C ASN A 2 0.16 46.21 -29.26
N VAL A 3 -0.28 47.39 -28.81
CA VAL A 3 -0.44 47.73 -27.37
C VAL A 3 -1.41 46.76 -26.68
N LEU A 4 -2.42 46.29 -27.41
CA LEU A 4 -3.37 45.28 -26.94
C LEU A 4 -2.71 43.93 -26.59
N PHE A 5 -1.63 43.57 -27.28
CA PHE A 5 -0.88 42.35 -27.01
C PHE A 5 -0.10 42.47 -25.70
N TRP A 6 0.56 43.61 -25.48
CA TRP A 6 1.29 43.88 -24.22
C TRP A 6 0.36 43.98 -23.01
N LEU A 7 -0.82 44.59 -23.17
CA LEU A 7 -1.82 44.63 -22.09
C LEU A 7 -2.32 43.23 -21.72
N LYS A 8 -2.61 42.39 -22.71
CA LYS A 8 -2.99 40.98 -22.47
C LYS A 8 -1.86 40.20 -21.80
N TYR A 9 -0.62 40.39 -22.25
CA TYR A 9 0.56 39.72 -21.70
C TYR A 9 0.83 40.11 -20.24
N ILE A 10 0.73 41.41 -19.91
CA ILE A 10 0.90 41.89 -18.53
C ILE A 10 -0.22 41.36 -17.64
N ALA A 11 -1.47 41.31 -18.12
CA ALA A 11 -2.60 40.78 -17.37
C ALA A 11 -2.49 39.26 -17.11
N THR A 12 -2.02 38.49 -18.08
CA THR A 12 -1.81 37.04 -17.87
C THR A 12 -0.61 36.78 -16.95
N PHE A 13 0.47 37.54 -17.11
CA PHE A 13 1.64 37.42 -16.24
C PHE A 13 1.29 37.78 -14.79
N SER A 14 0.54 38.85 -14.56
CA SER A 14 0.09 39.23 -13.21
C SER A 14 -0.82 38.17 -12.59
N CYS A 15 -1.75 37.58 -13.35
CA CYS A 15 -2.58 36.47 -12.87
C CYS A 15 -1.77 35.25 -12.45
N ILE A 16 -0.74 34.85 -13.22
CA ILE A 16 0.10 33.69 -12.89
C ILE A 16 0.89 33.95 -11.60
N VAL A 17 1.48 35.14 -11.46
CA VAL A 17 2.23 35.51 -10.26
C VAL A 17 1.31 35.55 -9.04
N LEU A 18 0.14 36.17 -9.15
CA LEU A 18 -0.83 36.25 -8.06
C LEU A 18 -1.39 34.88 -7.66
N LEU A 19 -1.66 33.99 -8.62
CA LEU A 19 -2.12 32.63 -8.34
C LEU A 19 -1.02 31.80 -7.65
N SER A 20 0.24 31.99 -8.05
CA SER A 20 1.38 31.30 -7.46
C SER A 20 1.61 31.76 -6.01
N ILE A 21 1.55 33.08 -5.76
CA ILE A 21 1.62 33.66 -4.41
C ILE A 21 0.44 33.20 -3.56
N TYR A 22 -0.79 33.22 -4.09
CA TYR A 22 -1.98 32.74 -3.38
C TYR A 22 -1.85 31.27 -3.00
N THR A 23 -1.38 30.43 -3.92
CA THR A 23 -1.19 28.99 -3.67
C THR A 23 -0.10 28.76 -2.61
N TYR A 24 1.01 29.50 -2.68
CA TYR A 24 2.08 29.45 -1.69
C TYR A 24 1.60 29.89 -0.30
N VAL A 25 0.93 31.04 -0.21
CA VAL A 25 0.38 31.56 1.05
C VAL A 25 -0.68 30.62 1.62
N LYS A 26 -1.57 30.07 0.78
CA LYS A 26 -2.56 29.08 1.20
C LYS A 26 -1.90 27.79 1.70
N ALA A 27 -0.82 27.34 1.06
CA ALA A 27 -0.03 26.20 1.53
C ALA A 27 0.72 26.51 2.83
N CYS A 28 1.22 27.72 3.05
CA CYS A 28 1.85 28.09 4.33
C CYS A 28 0.84 28.25 5.47
N LEU A 29 -0.34 28.81 5.19
CA LEU A 29 -1.38 29.07 6.20
C LEU A 29 -2.23 27.83 6.50
N PHE A 30 -2.49 26.99 5.50
CA PHE A 30 -3.41 25.85 5.60
C PHE A 30 -2.80 24.52 5.15
N GLY A 31 -1.61 24.53 4.55
CA GLY A 31 -0.92 23.30 4.16
C GLY A 31 -0.40 22.61 5.41
N ASN A 32 -1.04 21.48 5.72
CA ASN A 32 -0.75 20.61 6.84
C ASN A 32 -0.59 21.35 8.16
N LYS A 33 -1.69 21.45 8.91
CA LYS A 33 -1.56 21.36 10.37
C LYS A 33 -0.69 20.13 10.61
N LYS A 34 0.57 20.31 11.02
CA LYS A 34 1.33 19.23 11.65
C LYS A 34 0.36 18.68 12.67
N CYS A 35 -0.06 17.42 12.50
CA CYS A 35 -0.74 16.72 13.59
C CYS A 35 0.17 16.96 14.77
N ARG A 36 -0.30 17.78 15.73
CA ARG A 36 0.49 18.14 16.90
C ARG A 36 0.86 16.78 17.46
N ALA A 37 2.15 16.43 17.38
CA ALA A 37 2.62 15.19 17.96
C ALA A 37 2.08 15.24 19.40
N ALA A 38 1.23 14.28 19.75
CA ALA A 38 0.68 14.21 21.09
C ALA A 38 1.86 14.39 22.07
N PRO A 39 1.69 15.22 23.13
CA PRO A 39 2.77 15.57 24.03
C PRO A 39 3.54 14.31 24.36
N LEU A 40 4.86 14.30 24.06
CA LEU A 40 5.72 13.13 23.92
C LEU A 40 5.27 12.03 24.87
N LEU A 41 4.43 11.13 24.33
CA LEU A 41 3.88 10.03 25.11
C LEU A 41 5.08 9.30 25.69
N ASN A 42 5.11 9.17 27.02
CA ASN A 42 6.24 8.61 27.75
C ASN A 42 6.69 7.33 27.02
N ARG A 43 7.95 7.28 26.59
CA ARG A 43 8.49 6.13 25.83
C ARG A 43 8.52 4.85 26.66
N ASP A 44 8.35 4.96 27.98
CA ASP A 44 8.18 3.85 28.90
C ASP A 44 6.69 3.48 29.15
N SER A 45 5.74 4.08 28.42
CA SER A 45 4.31 3.71 28.51
C SER A 45 4.07 2.28 28.06
N HIS A 46 3.20 1.56 28.77
CA HIS A 46 2.73 0.23 28.38
C HIS A 46 1.64 0.36 27.31
N ILE A 47 1.91 -0.19 26.13
CA ILE A 47 1.02 -0.15 24.97
C ILE A 47 0.53 -1.57 24.70
N ALA A 48 -0.78 -1.76 24.79
CA ALA A 48 -1.44 -2.98 24.35
C ALA A 48 -1.96 -2.82 22.93
N ILE A 49 -1.61 -3.76 22.06
CA ILE A 49 -2.13 -3.88 20.69
C ILE A 49 -3.01 -5.12 20.65
N VAL A 50 -4.27 -4.94 20.24
CA VAL A 50 -5.23 -6.05 20.11
C VAL A 50 -5.32 -6.44 18.63
N GLY A 51 -4.88 -7.65 18.31
CA GLY A 51 -4.78 -8.21 16.97
C GLY A 51 -3.34 -8.28 16.48
N GLY A 52 -2.86 -9.49 16.20
CA GLY A 52 -1.55 -9.84 15.67
C GLY A 52 -1.52 -9.98 14.15
N GLY A 53 -2.42 -9.31 13.43
CA GLY A 53 -2.39 -9.21 11.96
C GLY A 53 -1.28 -8.30 11.44
N ILE A 54 -1.13 -8.20 10.13
CA ILE A 54 -0.11 -7.33 9.49
C ILE A 54 -0.17 -5.88 9.98
N GLY A 55 -1.37 -5.35 10.23
CA GLY A 55 -1.55 -4.00 10.78
C GLY A 55 -1.08 -3.87 12.23
N GLY A 56 -1.38 -4.86 13.08
CA GLY A 56 -0.99 -4.84 14.50
C GLY A 56 0.51 -5.06 14.70
N VAL A 57 1.09 -6.04 13.99
CA VAL A 57 2.54 -6.27 13.97
C VAL A 57 3.27 -5.07 13.36
N GLY A 58 2.74 -4.48 12.29
CA GLY A 58 3.29 -3.25 11.70
C GLY A 58 3.25 -2.06 12.66
N ALA A 59 2.17 -1.90 13.43
CA ALA A 59 2.07 -0.89 14.48
C ALA A 59 3.10 -1.12 15.60
N ALA A 60 3.25 -2.37 16.06
CA ALA A 60 4.26 -2.73 17.06
C ALA A 60 5.67 -2.41 16.56
N TYR A 61 5.98 -2.80 15.33
CA TYR A 61 7.25 -2.48 14.67
C TYR A 61 7.50 -0.97 14.67
N ALA A 62 6.53 -0.16 14.23
CA ALA A 62 6.68 1.29 14.17
C ALA A 62 6.86 1.94 15.56
N LEU A 63 6.15 1.44 16.58
CA LEU A 63 6.28 1.93 17.96
C LEU A 63 7.67 1.63 18.53
N LEU A 64 8.15 0.39 18.37
CA LEU A 64 9.48 0.00 18.81
C LEU A 64 10.57 0.85 18.11
N HIS A 65 10.44 1.05 16.80
CA HIS A 65 11.37 1.92 16.03
C HIS A 65 11.27 3.40 16.42
N SER A 66 10.15 3.83 16.99
CA SER A 66 9.96 5.20 17.52
C SER A 66 10.48 5.36 18.96
N GLY A 67 11.11 4.32 19.53
CA GLY A 67 11.75 4.31 20.83
C GLY A 67 10.84 3.92 22.00
N TYR A 68 9.62 3.43 21.74
CA TYR A 68 8.78 2.86 22.80
C TYR A 68 9.33 1.50 23.22
N LYS A 69 9.31 1.20 24.52
CA LYS A 69 9.93 -0.03 25.07
C LYS A 69 8.92 -1.11 25.46
N ASN A 70 7.73 -0.70 25.89
CA ASN A 70 6.76 -1.59 26.53
C ASN A 70 5.57 -1.83 25.60
N VAL A 71 5.75 -2.63 24.55
CA VAL A 71 4.69 -2.95 23.57
C VAL A 71 4.30 -4.42 23.70
N THR A 72 3.01 -4.70 23.89
CA THR A 72 2.47 -6.07 24.00
C THR A 72 1.38 -6.28 22.95
N ILE A 73 1.46 -7.38 22.21
CA ILE A 73 0.44 -7.79 21.24
C ILE A 73 -0.41 -8.91 21.84
N TYR A 74 -1.72 -8.74 21.81
CA TYR A 74 -2.70 -9.78 22.15
C TYR A 74 -3.33 -10.29 20.86
N GLU A 75 -3.15 -11.57 20.57
CA GLU A 75 -3.74 -12.24 19.40
C GLU A 75 -4.55 -13.45 19.89
N ALA A 76 -5.73 -13.64 19.31
CA ALA A 76 -6.63 -14.73 19.71
C ALA A 76 -6.19 -16.07 19.12
N ARG A 77 -5.49 -16.05 17.98
CA ARG A 77 -4.99 -17.24 17.29
C ARG A 77 -3.58 -17.60 17.76
N GLU A 78 -3.18 -18.84 17.54
CA GLU A 78 -1.83 -19.33 17.89
C GLU A 78 -0.70 -18.66 17.09
N ASN A 79 -1.01 -18.12 15.91
CA ASN A 79 -0.04 -17.58 14.97
C ASN A 79 -0.37 -16.13 14.59
N LEU A 80 0.69 -15.31 14.52
CA LEU A 80 0.63 -13.95 13.97
C LEU A 80 0.40 -13.95 12.45
N GLY A 81 0.12 -12.78 11.89
CA GLY A 81 -0.06 -12.55 10.45
C GLY A 81 -1.49 -12.24 10.06
N GLY A 82 -2.49 -12.65 10.86
CA GLY A 82 -3.90 -12.36 10.58
C GLY A 82 -4.32 -13.00 9.25
N ASN A 83 -4.69 -12.20 8.25
CA ASN A 83 -4.96 -12.72 6.91
C ASN A 83 -3.69 -12.99 6.10
N ALA A 84 -2.56 -12.34 6.41
CA ALA A 84 -1.28 -12.55 5.73
C ALA A 84 -0.67 -13.89 6.19
N ARG A 85 -1.04 -14.97 5.51
CA ARG A 85 -0.68 -16.34 5.87
C ARG A 85 -0.08 -17.09 4.71
N THR A 86 0.89 -17.92 5.02
CA THR A 86 1.43 -18.90 4.08
C THR A 86 0.97 -20.28 4.52
N HIS A 87 0.39 -21.03 3.60
CA HIS A 87 -0.08 -22.39 3.80
C HIS A 87 0.72 -23.35 2.92
N VAL A 88 1.13 -24.47 3.50
CA VAL A 88 1.87 -25.51 2.79
C VAL A 88 0.94 -26.70 2.57
N TRP A 89 0.60 -26.94 1.30
CA TRP A 89 -0.19 -28.08 0.86
C TRP A 89 0.72 -29.26 0.58
N GLN A 90 0.45 -30.42 1.18
CA GLN A 90 1.12 -31.66 0.82
C GLN A 90 0.33 -32.33 -0.30
N ILE A 91 0.92 -32.41 -1.49
CA ILE A 91 0.28 -33.04 -2.66
C ILE A 91 0.56 -34.54 -2.67
N ASN A 92 1.79 -34.94 -2.35
CA ASN A 92 2.19 -36.33 -2.13
C ASN A 92 3.42 -36.39 -1.22
N LYS A 93 3.89 -37.59 -0.88
CA LYS A 93 5.00 -37.80 0.07
C LYS A 93 6.27 -36.98 -0.22
N ASN A 94 6.50 -36.60 -1.48
CA ASN A 94 7.72 -35.93 -1.93
C ASN A 94 7.46 -34.52 -2.49
N LYS A 95 6.22 -34.01 -2.44
CA LYS A 95 5.87 -32.74 -3.07
C LYS A 95 4.94 -31.93 -2.19
N ASN A 96 5.46 -30.77 -1.78
CA ASN A 96 4.73 -29.73 -1.10
C ASN A 96 4.57 -28.52 -2.02
N ILE A 97 3.40 -27.88 -1.98
CA ILE A 97 3.12 -26.63 -2.68
C ILE A 97 2.80 -25.58 -1.62
N THR A 98 3.45 -24.43 -1.69
CA THR A 98 3.22 -23.35 -0.74
C THR A 98 2.36 -22.26 -1.39
N THR A 99 1.28 -21.86 -0.73
CA THR A 99 0.42 -20.75 -1.16
C THR A 99 0.39 -19.67 -0.08
N GLY A 100 0.67 -18.42 -0.44
CA GLY A 100 0.51 -17.28 0.44
C GLY A 100 -0.84 -16.58 0.27
N LEU A 101 -1.22 -15.76 1.27
CA LEU A 101 -2.18 -14.69 1.05
C LEU A 101 -1.60 -13.80 -0.02
N SER A 102 -2.35 -13.76 -1.09
CA SER A 102 -1.99 -13.18 -2.33
C SER A 102 -2.56 -11.78 -2.41
N VAL A 103 -1.90 -10.80 -1.77
CA VAL A 103 -2.06 -9.39 -2.18
C VAL A 103 -1.25 -9.22 -3.45
N LEU A 104 -1.75 -9.81 -4.54
CA LEU A 104 -0.98 -9.92 -5.78
C LEU A 104 -1.11 -8.66 -6.65
N ALA A 105 -2.13 -7.84 -6.42
CA ALA A 105 -2.28 -6.56 -7.09
C ALA A 105 -1.64 -5.43 -6.27
N TRP A 106 -0.75 -4.68 -6.92
CA TRP A 106 -0.25 -3.34 -6.53
C TRP A 106 1.00 -3.22 -5.64
N PRO A 107 2.17 -3.74 -6.04
CA PRO A 107 3.42 -3.40 -5.35
C PRO A 107 3.66 -1.88 -5.34
N GLU A 108 3.56 -1.20 -6.49
CA GLU A 108 4.03 0.18 -6.67
C GLU A 108 3.22 1.25 -5.92
N VAL A 109 1.92 1.00 -5.70
CA VAL A 109 1.04 1.99 -5.05
C VAL A 109 1.24 2.01 -3.53
N PHE A 110 1.62 0.86 -2.93
CA PHE A 110 1.75 0.72 -1.48
C PHE A 110 3.15 1.11 -0.99
N ARG A 111 3.51 2.39 -1.12
CA ARG A 111 4.81 2.93 -0.73
C ARG A 111 5.30 2.48 0.66
N ASN A 112 4.46 2.59 1.69
CA ASN A 112 4.84 2.18 3.05
C ASN A 112 5.14 0.67 3.17
N TYR A 113 4.41 -0.15 2.41
CA TYR A 113 4.62 -1.59 2.40
C TYR A 113 5.94 -1.93 1.70
N ILE A 114 6.23 -1.33 0.54
CA ILE A 114 7.52 -1.51 -0.16
C ILE A 114 8.68 -1.10 0.76
N HIS A 115 8.59 0.06 1.40
CA HIS A 115 9.63 0.53 2.33
C HIS A 115 9.82 -0.43 3.50
N LEU A 116 8.73 -1.00 4.04
CA LEU A 116 8.80 -2.01 5.08
C LEU A 116 9.49 -3.29 4.59
N LEU A 117 9.13 -3.81 3.41
CA LEU A 117 9.77 -4.99 2.84
C LEU A 117 11.27 -4.77 2.64
N ASN A 118 11.65 -3.60 2.10
CA ASN A 118 13.06 -3.24 1.91
C ASN A 118 13.81 -3.11 3.24
N ALA A 119 13.19 -2.50 4.27
CA ALA A 119 13.79 -2.37 5.58
C ALA A 119 14.00 -3.72 6.28
N LEU A 120 13.13 -4.69 5.98
CA LEU A 120 13.21 -6.06 6.48
C LEU A 120 14.02 -6.98 5.56
N SER A 121 14.61 -6.47 4.47
CA SER A 121 15.33 -7.24 3.45
C SER A 121 14.53 -8.43 2.91
N ILE A 122 13.22 -8.25 2.71
CA ILE A 122 12.34 -9.30 2.17
C ILE A 122 12.43 -9.31 0.64
N GLU A 123 12.83 -10.45 0.09
CA GLU A 123 12.87 -10.66 -1.36
C GLU A 123 11.46 -10.66 -1.98
N THR A 124 11.35 -10.12 -3.19
CA THR A 124 10.10 -10.09 -3.96
C THR A 124 10.29 -10.76 -5.31
N THR A 125 9.22 -11.35 -5.84
CA THR A 125 9.21 -11.96 -7.16
C THR A 125 8.02 -11.47 -7.95
N THR A 126 8.21 -11.21 -9.24
CA THR A 126 7.12 -10.81 -10.14
C THR A 126 6.27 -12.04 -10.46
N VAL A 127 4.98 -11.94 -10.18
CA VAL A 127 4.00 -12.98 -10.50
C VAL A 127 3.03 -12.44 -11.54
N GLU A 128 2.88 -13.17 -12.64
CA GLU A 128 1.83 -12.91 -13.61
C GLU A 128 0.51 -13.48 -13.09
N LEU A 129 -0.49 -12.62 -12.93
CA LEU A 129 -1.76 -13.02 -12.36
C LEU A 129 -2.74 -13.46 -13.43
N PRO A 130 -3.17 -14.74 -13.41
CA PRO A 130 -4.37 -15.09 -14.13
C PRO A 130 -5.57 -14.48 -13.42
N PHE A 131 -6.48 -13.86 -14.17
CA PHE A 131 -7.72 -13.32 -13.63
C PHE A 131 -8.88 -13.58 -14.57
N PHE A 132 -10.07 -13.68 -13.99
CA PHE A 132 -11.32 -13.94 -14.71
C PHE A 132 -12.33 -12.85 -14.35
N ILE A 133 -12.90 -12.22 -15.35
CA ILE A 133 -13.88 -11.15 -15.23
C ILE A 133 -15.16 -11.62 -15.91
N HIS A 134 -16.29 -11.54 -15.21
CA HIS A 134 -17.62 -11.75 -15.77
C HIS A 134 -18.33 -10.41 -15.86
N ASN A 135 -18.64 -9.98 -17.08
CA ASN A 135 -19.59 -8.91 -17.31
C ASN A 135 -21.01 -9.50 -17.26
N ARG A 136 -21.75 -9.17 -16.20
CA ARG A 136 -23.10 -9.69 -15.98
C ARG A 136 -24.12 -9.12 -16.96
N ASP A 137 -23.95 -7.87 -17.39
CA ASP A 137 -24.94 -7.17 -18.22
C ASP A 137 -24.94 -7.71 -19.66
N GLU A 138 -23.75 -8.00 -20.18
CA GLU A 138 -23.57 -8.58 -21.52
C GLU A 138 -23.45 -10.11 -21.50
N ASN A 139 -23.42 -10.70 -20.30
CA ASN A 139 -23.12 -12.11 -20.06
C ASN A 139 -21.82 -12.58 -20.77
N THR A 140 -20.79 -11.74 -20.77
CA THR A 140 -19.49 -12.02 -21.40
C THR A 140 -18.41 -12.33 -20.37
N PHE A 141 -17.45 -13.16 -20.76
CA PHE A 141 -16.35 -13.58 -19.90
C PHE A 141 -15.01 -13.16 -20.51
N PHE A 142 -14.15 -12.56 -19.70
CA PHE A 142 -12.77 -12.26 -20.04
C PHE A 142 -11.86 -13.04 -19.09
N ALA A 143 -11.02 -13.92 -19.65
CA ALA A 143 -10.03 -14.66 -18.90
C ALA A 143 -8.64 -14.26 -19.40
N HIS A 144 -7.82 -13.72 -18.51
CA HIS A 144 -6.38 -13.60 -18.76
C HIS A 144 -5.69 -14.75 -18.05
N ALA A 145 -4.96 -15.56 -18.79
CA ALA A 145 -4.10 -16.61 -18.25
C ALA A 145 -2.72 -16.49 -18.91
N LYS A 146 -1.69 -16.89 -18.15
CA LYS A 146 -0.33 -16.98 -18.67
C LYS A 146 -0.28 -17.90 -19.89
N GLN A 147 0.21 -17.41 -21.02
CA GLN A 147 0.49 -18.23 -22.20
C GLN A 147 1.82 -18.97 -21.98
N ASP A 148 1.77 -20.17 -21.39
CA ASP A 148 2.91 -21.10 -21.39
C ASP A 148 2.47 -22.49 -21.92
N VAL A 149 2.92 -22.77 -23.17
CA VAL A 149 3.15 -24.02 -23.97
C VAL A 149 2.33 -25.32 -23.76
N HIS A 150 1.60 -25.55 -22.67
CA HIS A 150 0.84 -26.79 -22.44
C HIS A 150 -0.54 -26.58 -21.79
N THR A 151 -1.27 -25.55 -22.20
CA THR A 151 -2.69 -25.44 -21.82
C THR A 151 -3.54 -26.32 -22.74
N GLN A 152 -3.86 -27.52 -22.27
CA GLN A 152 -4.93 -28.33 -22.86
C GLN A 152 -6.24 -27.54 -22.78
N GLN A 153 -6.87 -27.30 -23.93
CA GLN A 153 -8.26 -26.84 -24.00
C GLN A 153 -9.14 -27.88 -23.30
N TYR A 154 -9.80 -27.48 -22.22
CA TYR A 154 -11.00 -28.17 -21.76
C TYR A 154 -12.15 -27.69 -22.65
N ASN A 155 -12.51 -28.50 -23.63
CA ASN A 155 -13.77 -28.33 -24.34
C ASN A 155 -14.90 -28.68 -23.36
N THR A 156 -15.89 -27.79 -23.28
CA THR A 156 -17.23 -28.15 -22.83
C THR A 156 -18.05 -28.62 -24.03
#